data_AF-A0A1S2MHD6-F1
#
_entry.id   AF-A0A1S2MHD6-F1
#
_cell.length_a   1.000
_cell.length_b   1.000
_cell.length_c   1.000
_cell.angle_alpha   90.00
_cell.angle_beta   90.00
_cell.angle_gamma   90.00
#
_symmetry.space_group_name_H-M   'P 1'
#
loop_
_entity.id
_entity.type
_entity.pdbx_description
1 polymer ?
#
loop_
_entity_poly.entity_id
_entity_poly.type
_entity_poly.pdbx_seq_one_letter_code
_entity_poly.pdbx_strand_id
1 'polypeptide(L)' 'MSSTWVLFGLTVLITVYSGITFFSNLNSKTKQNEASSASKKKNNIYGIIFLVFLIIAIIELFVFIA' A
#
# COMPACT_ATOMS: atom_id res chain seq x y z
N MET A 1 19.45 -16.72 0.18
CA MET A 1 18.04 -17.15 0.24
C MET A 1 17.31 -16.59 1.46
N SER A 2 17.74 -16.84 2.71
CA SER A 2 17.07 -16.31 3.93
C SER A 2 16.84 -14.79 3.93
N SER A 3 17.84 -13.98 3.60
CA SER A 3 17.71 -12.50 3.59
C SER A 3 16.68 -11.97 2.57
N THR A 4 16.46 -12.71 1.49
CA THR A 4 15.58 -12.32 0.39
C THR A 4 14.11 -12.52 0.74
N TRP A 5 13.79 -13.64 1.39
CA TRP A 5 12.46 -13.92 1.93
C TRP A 5 12.08 -12.96 3.06
N VAL A 6 13.05 -12.50 3.85
CA VAL A 6 12.84 -11.48 4.88
C VAL A 6 12.50 -10.12 4.25
N LEU A 7 13.22 -9.71 3.20
CA LEU A 7 12.93 -8.49 2.45
C LEU A 7 11.53 -8.53 1.84
N PHE A 8 11.19 -9.64 1.17
CA PHE A 8 9.87 -9.85 0.59
C PHE A 8 8.75 -9.76 1.65
N GLY A 9 8.94 -10.44 2.79
CA GLY A 9 8.00 -10.36 3.91
C GLY A 9 7.79 -8.94 4.41
N LEU A 10 8.84 -8.12 4.43
CA LEU A 10 8.78 -6.71 4.81
C LEU A 10 8.01 -5.86 3.77
N THR A 11 8.29 -6.05 2.48
CA THR A 11 7.59 -5.42 1.36
C THR A 11 6.08 -5.71 1.43
N VAL A 12 5.71 -6.96 1.68
CA VAL A 12 4.32 -7.39 1.85
C VAL A 12 3.69 -6.73 3.08
N LEU A 13 4.40 -6.66 4.20
CA LEU A 13 3.91 -6.02 5.43
C LEU A 13 3.56 -4.54 5.21
N ILE A 14 4.45 -3.80 4.53
CA ILE A 14 4.25 -2.38 4.19
C ILE A 14 3.08 -2.23 3.23
N THR A 15 2.97 -3.10 2.23
CA THR A 15 1.86 -3.12 1.26
C THR A 15 0.53 -3.34 1.97
N VAL A 16 0.44 -4.31 2.88
CA VAL A 16 -0.79 -4.59 3.63
C VAL A 16 -1.18 -3.43 4.53
N TYR A 17 -0.24 -2.86 5.30
CA TYR A 17 -0.52 -1.71 6.16
C TYR A 17 -0.98 -0.48 5.36
N SER A 18 -0.27 -0.14 4.28
CA SER A 18 -0.63 0.99 3.41
C SER A 18 -1.96 0.74 2.70
N GLY A 19 -2.20 -0.49 2.26
CA GLY A 19 -3.43 -0.92 1.61
C GLY A 19 -4.64 -0.80 2.53
N ILE A 20 -4.57 -1.36 3.74
CA ILE A 20 -5.63 -1.26 4.74
C ILE A 20 -5.88 0.21 5.11
N THR A 21 -4.82 1.00 5.32
CA THR A 21 -4.96 2.43 5.66
C THR A 21 -5.61 3.22 4.52
N PHE A 22 -5.23 2.95 3.28
CA PHE A 22 -5.81 3.57 2.09
C PHE A 22 -7.27 3.15 1.88
N PHE A 23 -7.57 1.86 1.95
CA PHE A 23 -8.92 1.32 1.75
C PHE A 23 -9.86 1.69 2.88
N SER A 24 -9.39 1.69 4.13
CA SER A 24 -10.17 2.14 5.30
C SER A 24 -10.51 3.62 5.21
N ASN A 25 -9.55 4.46 4.79
CA ASN A 25 -9.85 5.86 4.48
C ASN A 25 -10.80 5.99 3.28
N LEU A 26 -10.64 5.21 2.20
CA LEU A 26 -11.55 5.21 1.05
C LEU A 26 -12.98 4.82 1.43
N ASN A 27 -13.16 3.80 2.27
CA ASN A 27 -14.46 3.35 2.73
C ASN A 27 -15.12 4.37 3.68
N SER A 28 -14.30 5.12 4.43
CA SER A 28 -14.80 6.28 5.19
C SER A 28 -15.22 7.45 4.29
N LYS A 29 -14.86 7.46 2.99
CA LYS A 29 -15.26 8.51 2.04
C LYS A 29 -16.73 8.54 1.69
N THR A 30 -17.47 7.45 1.94
CA THR A 30 -18.94 7.48 1.84
C THR A 30 -19.55 8.43 2.88
N LYS A 31 -18.82 8.79 3.95
CA LYS A 31 -19.21 9.83 4.92
C LYS A 31 -18.49 11.17 4.73
N GLN A 32 -17.68 11.32 3.68
CA GLN A 32 -16.66 12.37 3.58
C GLN A 32 -16.88 13.33 2.39
N ASN A 33 -18.12 13.70 2.13
CA ASN A 33 -18.42 14.85 1.28
C ASN A 33 -18.00 16.20 1.91
N GLU A 34 -17.46 16.20 3.14
CA GLU A 34 -17.07 17.40 3.91
C GLU A 34 -15.60 17.47 4.35
N ALA A 35 -14.71 16.53 4.01
CA ALA A 35 -13.31 16.67 4.43
C ALA A 35 -12.51 17.60 3.53
N SER A 36 -11.98 18.65 4.16
CA SER A 36 -11.03 19.65 3.65
C SER A 36 -9.99 19.07 2.67
N SER A 37 -9.62 19.87 1.66
CA SER A 37 -8.65 19.56 0.59
C SER A 37 -7.32 18.95 1.08
N ALA A 38 -6.92 19.25 2.32
CA ALA A 38 -5.75 18.66 2.98
C ALA A 38 -5.88 17.14 3.23
N SER A 39 -7.07 16.66 3.57
CA SER A 39 -7.34 15.24 3.84
C SER A 39 -7.39 14.41 2.55
N LYS A 40 -7.89 14.98 1.45
CA LYS A 40 -7.82 14.37 0.11
C LYS A 40 -6.37 14.18 -0.35
N LYS A 41 -5.49 15.16 -0.13
CA LYS A 41 -4.06 15.09 -0.47
C LYS A 41 -3.34 13.98 0.30
N LYS A 42 -3.60 13.86 1.61
CA LYS A 42 -2.99 12.81 2.45
C LYS A 42 -3.45 11.41 2.04
N ASN A 43 -4.72 11.22 1.70
CA ASN A 43 -5.19 9.90 1.27
C ASN A 43 -4.59 9.45 -0.07
N ASN A 44 -4.34 10.39 -0.99
CA ASN A 44 -3.73 10.07 -2.28
C ASN A 44 -2.30 9.52 -2.10
N ILE A 45 -1.55 10.02 -1.10
CA ILE A 45 -0.17 9.56 -0.84
C ILE A 45 -0.13 8.09 -0.40
N TYR A 46 -1.04 7.65 0.48
CA TYR A 46 -1.10 6.24 0.91
C TYR A 46 -1.53 5.30 -0.22
N GLY A 47 -2.36 5.78 -1.14
CA GLY A 47 -2.73 5.03 -2.35
C GLY A 47 -1.55 4.87 -3.31
N ILE A 48 -0.77 5.94 -3.52
CA ILE A 48 0.43 5.91 -4.36
C ILE A 48 1.49 4.98 -3.73
N ILE A 49 1.72 5.08 -2.43
CA ILE A 49 2.66 4.22 -1.70
C ILE A 49 2.22 2.76 -1.77
N PHE A 50 0.93 2.49 -1.57
CA PHE A 50 0.37 1.15 -1.73
C PHE A 50 0.61 0.59 -3.13
N LEU A 51 0.32 1.36 -4.19
CA LEU A 51 0.48 0.93 -5.58
C LEU A 51 1.94 0.63 -5.92
N VAL A 52 2.87 1.49 -5.50
CA VAL A 52 4.31 1.32 -5.74
C VAL A 52 4.82 0.05 -5.05
N PHE A 53 4.50 -0.14 -3.77
CA PHE A 53 4.93 -1.33 -3.03
C PHE A 53 4.25 -2.61 -3.52
N LEU A 54 3.01 -2.54 -3.99
CA LEU A 54 2.31 -3.67 -4.62
C LEU A 54 3.02 -4.12 -5.90
N ILE A 55 3.41 -3.18 -6.77
CA ILE A 55 4.14 -3.49 -8.01
C ILE A 55 5.49 -4.12 -7.67
N ILE A 56 6.22 -3.57 -6.71
CA ILE A 56 7.49 -4.12 -6.23
C ILE A 56 7.29 -5.54 -5.70
N ALA A 57 6.26 -5.77 -4.88
CA ALA A 57 5.97 -7.09 -4.34
C ALA A 57 5.65 -8.13 -5.43
N ILE A 58 4.93 -7.74 -6.50
CA ILE A 58 4.65 -8.62 -7.65
C ILE A 58 5.92 -8.95 -8.43
N ILE A 59 6.79 -7.95 -8.66
CA ILE A 59 8.08 -8.16 -9.31
C ILE A 59 8.97 -9.08 -8.46
N GLU A 60 9.09 -8.81 -7.16
CA GLU A 60 9.82 -9.65 -6.22
C GLU A 60 9.29 -11.08 -6.22
N LEU A 61 7.97 -11.27 -6.21
CA LEU A 61 7.35 -12.60 -6.30
C LEU A 61 7.80 -13.33 -7.57
N PHE A 62 7.72 -12.69 -8.74
CA PHE A 62 8.14 -13.31 -9.99
C PHE A 62 9.64 -13.62 -10.01
N VAL A 63 10.48 -12.73 -9.51
CA VAL A 63 11.94 -12.90 -9.47
C VAL A 63 12.38 -13.98 -8.48
N PHE A 64 11.61 -14.23 -7.41
CA PHE A 64 11.94 -15.28 -6.43
C PHE A 64 11.34 -16.64 -6.75
N ILE A 65 10.33 -16.71 -7.64
CA ILE A 65 9.66 -17.95 -8.05
C ILE A 65 10.08 -18.45 -9.43
N ALA A 66 10.50 -17.57 -10.35
CA ALA A 66 11.04 -17.91 -11.68
C ALA A 66 12.57 -18.04 -11.65
#